data_AF-A0AA86N8S5-F1
#
_entry.id   AF-A0AA86N8S5-F1
#
_cell.length_a   1.000
_cell.length_b   1.000
_cell.length_c   1.000
_cell.angle_alpha   90.00
_cell.angle_beta   90.00
_cell.angle_gamma   90.00
#
_symmetry.space_group_name_H-M   'P 1'
#
loop_
_entity.id
_entity.type
_entity.pdbx_description
1 polymer ?
#
loop_
_entity_poly.entity_id
_entity_poly.type
_entity_poly.pdbx_seq_one_letter_code
_entity_poly.pdbx_strand_id
1 'polypeptide(L)'
;MDASQASGKIPVTTEADLITLAGHKMYAPKGVGCLYIKQGTKLYKSIEGAGQETNLRAGTENVLYIRAFGLACAISKAELSRRIAEHAHYIQIIYDKVKQFDHKVNGYAQYLFNMNQFEAHFTTKDLKTLPNTLNISFPGIPSNSLIAALNEKVCVSAGAACHSDEVKLSAVLKAIGVSNEVGMSTLRITVGDGLTEQMVEQAAQTIAEVVAVYQGQAVKPVVKKEETRKEDIYAMPVLAHVPQIETKVDVAKQNIQTCPEQTQNMLNLTQGLGCACKLRPQLLDRILKSLDFGKDPKLVIDGSTNDDAAVYLQNDTPIVLTTDFFSPVIDDPYLYGKIASSNALSDIYAMNAKPLTCLAVCGFNSSRMSDESIRNIMRGAIDVCKSVNVVIAGGHTIESIEPFFGLVCVGSTQMSNIRRNIIGFNPNTETYLIMTKQLGVGMVATGIKKGCVPKQSALYWSAANNMAEVNSSVEKVQSNMQFVNALTDITGFGLVGHLAEMLGELSAEVYFKSLPLIPGIKDLYDDFNSQVVNNFNNFEYATQRGFGVQVKEGFQKAIFCDPTTSGGLLFAVDGIENAHTICQAVNGSLIGRVYQGKKKEIIVVDEVFREHKERVAGFFKE
;
A
#
# COMPACT_ATOMS: atom_id res chain seq x y z
N MET A 1 9.49 -30.03 -13.34
CA MET A 1 10.57 -29.13 -13.81
C MET A 1 10.07 -27.69 -13.72
N ASP A 2 10.83 -26.78 -13.12
CA ASP A 2 10.49 -25.35 -13.20
C ASP A 2 11.09 -24.72 -14.45
N ALA A 3 10.25 -24.34 -15.41
CA ALA A 3 10.66 -23.68 -16.63
C ALA A 3 10.33 -22.18 -16.64
N SER A 4 9.88 -21.60 -15.51
CA SER A 4 9.39 -20.23 -15.44
C SER A 4 10.40 -19.20 -15.97
N GLN A 5 11.69 -19.44 -15.78
CA GLN A 5 12.74 -18.54 -16.28
C GLN A 5 13.16 -18.81 -17.72
N ALA A 6 12.91 -20.01 -18.25
CA ALA A 6 13.29 -20.42 -19.61
C ALA A 6 12.18 -20.16 -20.64
N SER A 7 10.92 -20.33 -20.23
CA SER A 7 9.75 -20.18 -21.07
C SER A 7 9.68 -18.79 -21.71
N GLY A 8 9.53 -18.74 -23.03
CA GLY A 8 9.46 -17.50 -23.82
C GLY A 8 10.82 -16.85 -24.11
N LYS A 9 11.93 -17.49 -23.71
CA LYS A 9 13.31 -17.02 -23.91
C LYS A 9 14.19 -18.02 -24.65
N ILE A 10 13.93 -19.32 -24.46
CA ILE A 10 14.53 -20.41 -25.24
C ILE A 10 13.45 -21.44 -25.60
N PRO A 11 13.68 -22.30 -26.60
CA PRO A 11 12.83 -23.46 -26.81
C PRO A 11 12.84 -24.34 -25.55
N VAL A 12 11.66 -24.63 -25.01
CA VAL A 12 11.52 -25.54 -23.87
C VAL A 12 11.05 -26.88 -24.40
N THR A 13 12.00 -27.81 -24.55
CA THR A 13 11.73 -29.22 -24.79
C THR A 13 12.12 -30.01 -23.54
N THR A 14 11.32 -30.99 -23.14
CA THR A 14 11.63 -31.78 -21.96
C THR A 14 10.88 -33.10 -21.97
N GLU A 15 11.49 -34.10 -21.33
CA GLU A 15 10.84 -35.36 -21.01
C GLU A 15 10.07 -35.32 -19.69
N ALA A 16 10.16 -34.20 -18.94
CA ALA A 16 9.54 -34.06 -17.64
C ALA A 16 8.02 -34.21 -17.68
N ASP A 17 7.50 -34.91 -16.67
CA ASP A 17 6.07 -35.16 -16.50
C ASP A 17 5.27 -33.88 -16.24
N LEU A 18 5.88 -32.91 -15.55
CA LEU A 18 5.26 -31.65 -15.13
C LEU A 18 6.20 -30.48 -15.38
N ILE A 19 5.68 -29.40 -15.97
CA ILE A 19 6.45 -28.17 -16.22
C ILE A 19 5.66 -26.94 -15.78
N THR A 20 6.24 -26.13 -14.89
CA THR A 20 5.64 -24.85 -14.50
C THR A 20 6.09 -23.73 -15.43
N LEU A 21 5.11 -22.92 -15.84
CA LEU A 21 5.26 -21.72 -16.67
C LEU A 21 4.62 -20.55 -15.94
N ALA A 22 5.31 -19.40 -15.90
CA ALA A 22 4.81 -18.19 -15.23
C ALA A 22 4.50 -17.10 -16.26
N GLY A 23 3.26 -16.59 -16.25
CA GLY A 23 2.78 -15.63 -17.25
C GLY A 23 3.60 -14.35 -17.35
N HIS A 24 3.90 -13.74 -16.20
CA HIS A 24 4.70 -12.52 -16.13
C HIS A 24 6.15 -12.67 -16.59
N LYS A 25 6.65 -13.90 -16.80
CA LYS A 25 7.98 -14.15 -17.39
C LYS A 25 7.94 -14.16 -18.93
N MET A 26 6.73 -14.21 -19.50
CA MET A 26 6.45 -14.14 -20.93
C MET A 26 5.65 -12.88 -21.29
N TYR A 27 5.71 -11.84 -20.45
CA TYR A 27 5.00 -10.57 -20.61
C TYR A 27 3.46 -10.65 -20.52
N ALA A 28 2.90 -11.72 -19.95
CA ALA A 28 1.50 -11.75 -19.56
C ALA A 28 1.28 -11.01 -18.22
N PRO A 29 0.03 -10.67 -17.85
CA PRO A 29 -0.28 -10.12 -16.53
C PRO A 29 0.26 -10.98 -15.37
N LYS A 30 0.62 -10.36 -14.25
CA LYS A 30 1.01 -11.08 -13.03
C LYS A 30 -0.20 -11.79 -12.44
N GLY A 31 -0.02 -13.00 -11.91
CA GLY A 31 -1.11 -13.78 -11.30
C GLY A 31 -1.73 -14.86 -12.20
N VAL A 32 -1.15 -15.12 -13.37
CA VAL A 32 -1.50 -16.27 -14.23
C VAL A 32 -0.26 -17.09 -14.58
N GLY A 33 -0.45 -18.40 -14.70
CA GLY A 33 0.57 -19.37 -15.07
C GLY A 33 -0.06 -20.60 -15.68
N CYS A 34 0.77 -21.56 -16.09
CA CYS A 34 0.33 -22.84 -16.62
C CYS A 34 1.22 -23.94 -16.05
N LEU A 35 0.60 -25.07 -15.75
CA LEU A 35 1.29 -26.32 -15.52
C LEU A 35 1.08 -27.18 -16.77
N TYR A 36 2.14 -27.39 -17.55
CA TYR A 36 2.11 -28.41 -18.60
C TYR A 36 2.21 -29.78 -17.95
N ILE A 37 1.37 -30.69 -18.43
CA ILE A 37 1.23 -32.06 -17.93
C ILE A 37 1.45 -32.99 -19.12
N LYS A 38 2.49 -33.83 -19.04
CA LYS A 38 2.75 -34.83 -20.07
C LYS A 38 1.58 -35.81 -20.13
N GLN A 39 1.20 -36.21 -21.33
CA GLN A 39 0.11 -37.16 -21.51
C GLN A 39 0.41 -38.47 -20.74
N GLY A 40 -0.55 -38.92 -19.94
CA GLY A 40 -0.40 -40.09 -19.06
C GLY A 40 0.11 -39.77 -17.65
N THR A 41 0.63 -38.56 -17.40
CA THR A 41 0.98 -38.09 -16.06
C THR A 41 -0.31 -37.84 -15.27
N LYS A 42 -0.48 -38.58 -14.17
CA LYS A 42 -1.62 -38.40 -13.28
C LYS A 42 -1.35 -37.25 -12.32
N LEU A 43 -2.20 -36.24 -12.34
CA LEU A 43 -2.28 -35.22 -11.30
C LEU A 43 -3.46 -35.50 -10.38
N TYR A 44 -3.28 -35.16 -9.11
CA TYR A 44 -4.33 -35.20 -8.11
C TYR A 44 -4.93 -33.79 -7.96
N LYS A 45 -6.26 -33.70 -7.94
CA LYS A 45 -6.99 -32.45 -7.68
C LYS A 45 -6.55 -31.91 -6.32
N SER A 46 -6.06 -30.67 -6.27
CA SER A 46 -5.58 -30.05 -5.02
C SER A 46 -6.72 -29.37 -4.23
N ILE A 47 -7.76 -28.91 -4.93
CA ILE A 47 -8.90 -28.19 -4.35
C ILE A 47 -10.19 -28.86 -4.81
N GLU A 48 -10.92 -29.48 -3.89
CA GLU A 48 -12.24 -30.10 -4.12
C GLU A 48 -13.31 -29.02 -4.40
N GLY A 49 -14.30 -29.32 -5.26
CA GLY A 49 -15.33 -28.36 -5.69
C GLY A 49 -15.65 -28.47 -7.18
N ALA A 50 -16.09 -27.37 -7.82
CA ALA A 50 -16.45 -27.33 -9.23
C ALA A 50 -15.32 -27.79 -10.19
N GLY A 51 -15.69 -28.07 -11.45
CA GLY A 51 -14.87 -28.81 -12.42
C GLY A 51 -13.87 -27.99 -13.26
N GLN A 52 -13.52 -26.77 -12.84
CA GLN A 52 -12.59 -25.91 -13.58
C GLN A 52 -11.18 -26.54 -13.71
N GLU A 53 -10.39 -26.05 -14.67
CA GLU A 53 -9.05 -26.56 -15.00
C GLU A 53 -9.01 -28.09 -15.16
N THR A 54 -9.89 -28.67 -15.99
CA THR A 54 -10.00 -30.14 -16.17
C THR A 54 -10.17 -30.90 -14.86
N ASN A 55 -10.99 -30.35 -13.95
CA ASN A 55 -11.24 -30.91 -12.63
C ASN A 55 -9.99 -30.98 -11.73
N LEU A 56 -8.92 -30.22 -12.03
CA LEU A 56 -7.71 -30.16 -11.20
C LEU A 56 -7.81 -29.10 -10.10
N ARG A 57 -8.65 -28.06 -10.28
CA ARG A 57 -8.82 -26.98 -9.32
C ARG A 57 -10.22 -26.37 -9.38
N ALA A 58 -10.94 -26.35 -8.27
CA ALA A 58 -12.19 -25.62 -8.17
C ALA A 58 -11.95 -24.11 -8.01
N GLY A 59 -12.82 -23.28 -8.61
CA GLY A 59 -12.81 -21.83 -8.44
C GLY A 59 -13.17 -21.09 -9.74
N THR A 60 -13.32 -19.77 -9.66
CA THR A 60 -13.54 -18.95 -10.86
C THR A 60 -12.23 -18.83 -11.64
N GLU A 61 -12.23 -19.30 -12.89
CA GLU A 61 -11.11 -19.11 -13.79
C GLU A 61 -10.98 -17.63 -14.14
N ASN A 62 -9.76 -17.09 -14.04
CA ASN A 62 -9.50 -15.75 -14.53
C ASN A 62 -9.37 -15.79 -16.06
N VAL A 63 -10.50 -15.96 -16.75
CA VAL A 63 -10.58 -16.18 -18.20
C VAL A 63 -9.84 -15.09 -18.99
N LEU A 64 -9.91 -13.84 -18.52
CA LEU A 64 -9.19 -12.72 -19.12
C LEU A 64 -7.68 -12.90 -19.04
N TYR A 65 -7.15 -13.27 -17.88
CA TYR A 65 -5.71 -13.46 -17.71
C TYR A 65 -5.23 -14.74 -18.38
N ILE A 66 -6.04 -15.81 -18.39
CA ILE A 66 -5.76 -17.04 -19.12
C ILE A 66 -5.67 -16.75 -20.63
N ARG A 67 -6.61 -15.97 -21.17
CA ARG A 67 -6.57 -15.52 -22.57
C ARG A 67 -5.37 -14.63 -22.86
N ALA A 68 -5.09 -13.66 -21.99
CA ALA A 68 -3.90 -12.81 -22.12
C ALA A 68 -2.61 -13.63 -22.08
N PHE A 69 -2.57 -14.67 -21.25
CA PHE A 69 -1.43 -15.58 -21.19
C PHE A 69 -1.30 -16.44 -22.44
N GLY A 70 -2.41 -16.97 -22.97
CA GLY A 70 -2.42 -17.65 -24.25
C GLY A 70 -1.89 -16.78 -25.40
N LEU A 71 -2.30 -15.51 -25.44
CA LEU A 71 -1.78 -14.53 -26.40
C LEU A 71 -0.27 -14.27 -26.20
N ALA A 72 0.17 -14.11 -24.95
CA ALA A 72 1.58 -13.92 -24.62
C ALA A 72 2.43 -15.13 -25.03
N CYS A 73 1.92 -16.36 -24.87
CA CYS A 73 2.55 -17.58 -25.39
C CYS A 73 2.65 -17.58 -26.92
N ALA A 74 1.59 -17.16 -27.62
CA ALA A 74 1.58 -17.08 -29.07
C ALA A 74 2.60 -16.06 -29.61
N ILE A 75 2.62 -14.85 -29.02
CA ILE A 75 3.62 -13.82 -29.35
C ILE A 75 5.02 -14.33 -29.03
N SER A 76 5.22 -14.92 -27.85
CA SER A 76 6.53 -15.44 -27.44
C SER A 76 7.03 -16.54 -28.38
N LYS A 77 6.14 -17.37 -28.94
CA LYS A 77 6.50 -18.38 -29.94
C LYS A 77 6.89 -17.75 -31.29
N ALA A 78 6.15 -16.74 -31.74
CA ALA A 78 6.43 -16.05 -33.00
C ALA A 78 7.75 -15.26 -32.95
N GLU A 79 8.02 -14.61 -31.81
CA GLU A 79 9.17 -13.72 -31.61
C GLU A 79 10.40 -14.44 -31.02
N LEU A 80 10.32 -15.75 -30.75
CA LEU A 80 11.33 -16.48 -29.97
C LEU A 80 12.73 -16.35 -30.58
N SER A 81 12.85 -16.57 -31.89
CA SER A 81 14.13 -16.50 -32.60
C SER A 81 14.73 -15.08 -32.55
N ARG A 82 13.89 -14.05 -32.71
CA ARG A 82 14.32 -12.65 -32.62
C ARG A 82 14.79 -12.32 -31.21
N ARG A 83 14.01 -12.69 -30.18
CA ARG A 83 14.37 -12.49 -28.76
C ARG A 83 15.68 -13.15 -28.38
N ILE A 84 15.89 -14.41 -28.80
CA ILE A 84 17.15 -15.12 -28.53
C ILE A 84 18.33 -14.33 -29.09
N ALA A 85 18.26 -13.92 -30.36
CA ALA A 85 19.35 -13.19 -31.01
C ALA A 85 19.59 -11.82 -30.38
N GLU A 86 18.52 -11.04 -30.17
CA GLU A 86 18.60 -9.69 -29.62
C GLU A 86 19.07 -9.69 -28.15
N HIS A 87 18.50 -10.55 -27.31
CA HIS A 87 18.89 -10.62 -25.90
C HIS A 87 20.32 -11.12 -25.76
N ALA A 88 20.74 -12.11 -26.56
CA ALA A 88 22.13 -12.56 -26.57
C ALA A 88 23.08 -11.44 -27.00
N HIS A 89 22.71 -10.65 -28.00
CA HIS A 89 23.47 -9.50 -28.44
C HIS A 89 23.60 -8.43 -27.33
N TYR A 90 22.51 -8.11 -26.64
CA TYR A 90 22.55 -7.17 -25.51
C TYR A 90 23.39 -7.66 -24.34
N ILE A 91 23.29 -8.95 -24.00
CA ILE A 91 24.16 -9.56 -23.00
C ILE A 91 25.63 -9.50 -23.43
N GLN A 92 25.92 -9.71 -24.71
CA GLN A 92 27.27 -9.60 -25.27
C GLN A 92 27.83 -8.18 -25.12
N ILE A 93 27.04 -7.15 -25.43
CA ILE A 93 27.43 -5.74 -25.24
C ILE A 93 27.80 -5.47 -23.78
N ILE A 94 26.94 -5.89 -22.84
CA ILE A 94 27.20 -5.71 -21.41
C ILE A 94 28.49 -6.43 -21.01
N TYR A 95 28.65 -7.67 -21.46
CA TYR A 95 29.84 -8.48 -21.19
C TYR A 95 31.12 -7.82 -21.72
N ASP A 96 31.16 -7.48 -23.01
CA ASP A 96 32.34 -6.91 -23.66
C ASP A 96 32.75 -5.59 -23.04
N LYS A 97 31.78 -4.74 -22.71
CA LYS A 97 32.06 -3.43 -22.11
C LYS A 97 32.58 -3.58 -20.68
N VAL A 98 31.92 -4.37 -19.84
CA VAL A 98 32.40 -4.64 -18.47
C VAL A 98 33.79 -5.30 -18.51
N LYS A 99 34.04 -6.23 -19.44
CA LYS A 99 35.34 -6.89 -19.62
C LYS A 99 36.44 -5.94 -20.12
N GLN A 100 36.13 -5.10 -21.10
CA GLN A 100 37.08 -4.10 -21.63
C GLN A 100 37.51 -3.13 -20.54
N PHE A 101 36.60 -2.78 -19.63
CA PHE A 101 36.91 -1.98 -18.45
C PHE A 101 37.74 -2.77 -17.44
N ASP A 102 37.39 -4.02 -17.11
CA ASP A 102 38.15 -4.87 -16.19
C ASP A 102 39.63 -5.07 -16.63
N HIS A 103 39.88 -5.27 -17.93
CA HIS A 103 41.24 -5.34 -18.49
C HIS A 103 42.06 -4.05 -18.33
N LYS A 104 41.42 -2.88 -18.20
CA LYS A 104 42.09 -1.60 -17.94
C LYS A 104 42.35 -1.36 -16.44
N VAL A 105 41.77 -2.17 -15.55
CA VAL A 105 41.74 -1.97 -14.09
C VAL A 105 42.36 -3.16 -13.33
N ASN A 106 43.44 -3.76 -13.87
CA ASN A 106 44.16 -4.92 -13.29
C ASN A 106 43.43 -6.28 -13.28
N GLY A 107 42.30 -6.45 -13.99
CA GLY A 107 41.74 -7.76 -14.36
C GLY A 107 41.29 -8.66 -13.19
N TYR A 108 40.31 -8.22 -12.41
CA TYR A 108 39.85 -8.90 -11.19
C TYR A 108 38.43 -9.49 -11.28
N ALA A 109 37.66 -9.24 -12.34
CA ALA A 109 36.33 -9.81 -12.46
C ALA A 109 36.40 -11.35 -12.58
N GLN A 110 35.82 -12.05 -11.62
CA GLN A 110 35.62 -13.49 -11.73
C GLN A 110 34.26 -13.73 -12.37
N TYR A 111 34.33 -14.14 -13.64
CA TYR A 111 33.16 -14.55 -14.40
C TYR A 111 32.72 -15.94 -13.91
N LEU A 112 31.87 -15.96 -12.89
CA LEU A 112 31.18 -17.17 -12.45
C LEU A 112 30.23 -17.61 -13.56
N PHE A 113 30.71 -18.55 -14.38
CA PHE A 113 29.95 -19.28 -15.39
C PHE A 113 29.29 -18.41 -16.48
N ASN A 114 30.01 -18.20 -17.60
CA ASN A 114 29.41 -18.20 -18.95
C ASN A 114 30.42 -18.29 -20.11
N MET A 115 31.67 -18.73 -19.91
CA MET A 115 32.75 -18.44 -20.86
C MET A 115 33.36 -19.59 -21.66
N ASN A 116 32.78 -20.80 -21.64
CA ASN A 116 33.31 -21.83 -22.54
C ASN A 116 32.76 -21.78 -23.98
N GLN A 117 31.86 -20.86 -24.36
CA GLN A 117 31.29 -20.86 -25.73
C GLN A 117 30.88 -19.47 -26.27
N PHE A 118 31.70 -18.44 -26.09
CA PHE A 118 31.55 -17.16 -26.82
C PHE A 118 32.56 -17.02 -27.97
N GLU A 119 32.99 -18.14 -28.57
CA GLU A 119 33.54 -18.14 -29.92
C GLU A 119 32.47 -18.65 -30.88
N ALA A 120 31.96 -17.72 -31.70
CA ALA A 120 31.30 -17.93 -32.98
C ALA A 120 29.90 -18.61 -33.02
N HIS A 121 28.94 -17.84 -33.53
CA HIS A 121 27.68 -18.25 -34.17
C HIS A 121 26.65 -19.03 -33.33
N PHE A 122 25.69 -18.31 -32.74
CA PHE A 122 24.51 -18.93 -32.15
C PHE A 122 23.60 -19.54 -33.23
N THR A 123 23.52 -20.87 -33.25
CA THR A 123 22.32 -21.59 -33.70
C THR A 123 21.59 -22.11 -32.46
N THR A 124 20.26 -22.20 -32.53
CA THR A 124 19.35 -22.46 -31.39
C THR A 124 19.55 -23.81 -30.68
N LYS A 125 20.47 -24.66 -31.16
CA LYS A 125 20.72 -26.02 -30.64
C LYS A 125 21.76 -26.11 -29.51
N ASP A 126 22.60 -25.09 -29.31
CA ASP A 126 23.77 -25.19 -28.42
C ASP A 126 23.73 -24.26 -27.18
N LEU A 127 22.57 -23.67 -26.87
CA LEU A 127 22.42 -22.77 -25.72
C LEU A 127 22.49 -23.54 -24.39
N LYS A 128 23.64 -23.46 -23.70
CA LYS A 128 23.84 -24.01 -22.34
C LYS A 128 23.36 -23.06 -21.22
N THR A 129 23.08 -21.81 -21.56
CA THR A 129 22.61 -20.77 -20.62
C THR A 129 21.51 -19.92 -21.25
N LEU A 130 20.80 -19.13 -20.44
CA LEU A 130 19.74 -18.25 -20.94
C LEU A 130 20.38 -17.05 -21.68
N PRO A 131 19.91 -16.73 -22.90
CA PRO A 131 20.50 -15.67 -23.73
C PRO A 131 20.31 -14.28 -23.14
N ASN A 132 19.38 -14.11 -22.20
CA ASN A 132 18.99 -12.82 -21.64
C ASN A 132 19.52 -12.56 -20.22
N THR A 133 20.32 -13.47 -19.66
CA THR A 133 20.76 -13.39 -18.26
C THR A 133 22.28 -13.53 -18.18
N LEU A 134 22.92 -12.62 -17.45
CA LEU A 134 24.36 -12.61 -17.20
C LEU A 134 24.61 -12.53 -15.69
N ASN A 135 25.51 -13.38 -15.18
CA ASN A 135 26.01 -13.27 -13.81
C ASN A 135 27.48 -12.89 -13.86
N ILE A 136 27.86 -11.82 -13.16
CA ILE A 136 29.24 -11.34 -13.07
C ILE A 136 29.57 -11.18 -11.59
N SER A 137 30.74 -11.64 -11.15
CA SER A 137 31.20 -11.42 -9.77
C SER A 137 32.40 -10.49 -9.73
N PHE A 138 32.42 -9.65 -8.71
CA PHE A 138 33.46 -8.66 -8.47
C PHE A 138 34.10 -8.90 -7.09
N PRO A 139 34.97 -9.91 -6.95
CA PRO A 139 35.56 -10.27 -5.66
C PRO A 139 36.12 -9.06 -4.92
N GLY A 140 35.86 -9.00 -3.60
CA GLY A 140 36.22 -7.86 -2.77
C GLY A 140 35.18 -6.73 -2.72
N ILE A 141 34.15 -6.74 -3.58
CA ILE A 141 33.04 -5.77 -3.54
C ILE A 141 31.74 -6.50 -3.20
N PRO A 142 31.11 -6.20 -2.04
CA PRO A 142 29.81 -6.77 -1.69
C PRO A 142 28.71 -6.42 -2.70
N SER A 143 27.88 -7.40 -3.08
CA SER A 143 26.84 -7.22 -4.10
C SER A 143 25.80 -6.15 -3.73
N ASN A 144 25.48 -6.00 -2.44
CA ASN A 144 24.58 -4.97 -1.94
C ASN A 144 25.16 -3.55 -2.14
N SER A 145 26.47 -3.36 -1.97
CA SER A 145 27.14 -2.10 -2.23
C SER A 145 27.08 -1.72 -3.71
N LEU A 146 27.32 -2.70 -4.60
CA LEU A 146 27.16 -2.49 -6.05
C LEU A 146 25.73 -2.13 -6.43
N ILE A 147 24.74 -2.83 -5.89
CA ILE A 147 23.32 -2.54 -6.16
C ILE A 147 22.95 -1.15 -5.65
N ALA A 148 23.38 -0.78 -4.44
CA ALA A 148 23.12 0.54 -3.87
C ALA A 148 23.74 1.66 -4.72
N ALA A 149 24.96 1.47 -5.23
CA ALA A 149 25.63 2.46 -6.07
C ALA A 149 25.08 2.53 -7.51
N LEU A 150 24.47 1.45 -8.00
CA LEU A 150 23.77 1.39 -9.29
C LEU A 150 22.32 1.88 -9.22
N ASN A 151 21.78 2.00 -8.01
CA ASN A 151 20.40 2.38 -7.76
C ASN A 151 20.06 3.70 -8.47
N GLU A 152 18.80 3.84 -8.91
CA GLU A 152 18.29 4.95 -9.74
C GLU A 152 18.82 5.04 -11.19
N LYS A 153 19.93 4.37 -11.53
CA LYS A 153 20.53 4.40 -12.88
C LYS A 153 20.38 3.07 -13.63
N VAL A 154 20.57 1.94 -12.97
CA VAL A 154 20.47 0.60 -13.57
C VAL A 154 19.83 -0.38 -12.59
N CYS A 155 18.73 -1.01 -13.00
CA CYS A 155 18.07 -2.05 -12.21
C CYS A 155 18.80 -3.39 -12.36
N VAL A 156 19.45 -3.87 -11.30
CA VAL A 156 20.15 -5.17 -11.24
C VAL A 156 19.75 -5.94 -9.98
N SER A 157 20.12 -7.23 -9.91
CA SER A 157 19.80 -8.11 -8.77
C SER A 157 21.05 -8.77 -8.18
N ALA A 158 21.03 -9.10 -6.89
CA ALA A 158 22.04 -9.94 -6.25
C ALA A 158 21.56 -11.40 -6.26
N GLY A 159 22.39 -12.32 -6.76
CA GLY A 159 22.14 -13.78 -6.64
C GLY A 159 20.70 -14.25 -6.92
N ALA A 160 20.30 -15.39 -6.33
CA ALA A 160 19.02 -16.05 -6.60
C ALA A 160 17.84 -15.58 -5.70
N ALA A 161 18.00 -14.57 -4.84
CA ALA A 161 16.89 -14.05 -4.04
C ALA A 161 17.11 -12.59 -3.64
N CYS A 162 16.28 -11.69 -4.15
CA CYS A 162 16.36 -10.24 -3.91
C CYS A 162 15.35 -9.75 -2.87
N HIS A 163 15.26 -10.31 -1.66
CA HIS A 163 14.31 -9.81 -0.65
C HIS A 163 14.76 -10.02 0.82
N SER A 164 16.06 -9.94 1.13
CA SER A 164 16.52 -9.96 2.53
C SER A 164 17.59 -8.90 2.79
N ASP A 165 17.44 -8.16 3.90
CA ASP A 165 18.43 -7.21 4.43
C ASP A 165 19.74 -7.89 4.91
N GLU A 166 19.79 -9.23 4.85
CA GLU A 166 21.02 -10.01 4.97
C GLU A 166 21.42 -10.57 3.59
N VAL A 167 22.69 -10.37 3.21
CA VAL A 167 23.26 -11.03 2.02
C VAL A 167 23.46 -12.50 2.35
N LYS A 168 22.51 -13.36 1.98
CA LYS A 168 22.67 -14.81 2.02
C LYS A 168 23.12 -15.29 0.66
N LEU A 169 24.21 -16.07 0.63
CA LEU A 169 24.67 -16.73 -0.59
C LEU A 169 23.49 -17.51 -1.20
N SER A 170 23.25 -17.29 -2.50
CA SER A 170 22.26 -18.02 -3.28
C SER A 170 22.39 -19.52 -3.04
N ALA A 171 21.29 -20.20 -2.69
CA ALA A 171 21.27 -21.65 -2.53
C ALA A 171 21.75 -22.38 -3.80
N VAL A 172 21.51 -21.79 -4.98
CA VAL A 172 21.99 -22.30 -6.27
C VAL A 172 23.51 -22.14 -6.40
N LEU A 173 24.06 -20.95 -6.10
CA LEU A 173 25.51 -20.70 -6.16
C LEU A 173 26.26 -21.60 -5.17
N LYS A 174 25.71 -21.76 -3.96
CA LYS A 174 26.22 -22.68 -2.95
C LYS A 174 26.21 -24.14 -3.44
N ALA A 175 25.13 -24.57 -4.07
CA ALA A 175 24.98 -25.94 -4.56
C ALA A 175 25.94 -26.29 -5.72
N ILE A 176 26.27 -25.32 -6.58
CA ILE A 176 27.23 -25.51 -7.69
C ILE A 176 28.69 -25.28 -7.26
N GLY A 177 28.96 -25.13 -5.96
CA GLY A 177 30.31 -25.05 -5.41
C GLY A 177 31.00 -23.68 -5.53
N VAL A 178 30.24 -22.61 -5.76
CA VAL A 178 30.79 -21.25 -5.75
C VAL A 178 31.18 -20.87 -4.32
N SER A 179 32.39 -20.33 -4.16
CA SER A 179 32.85 -19.87 -2.84
C SER A 179 32.01 -18.70 -2.32
N ASN A 180 31.91 -18.57 -1.00
CA ASN A 180 31.16 -17.47 -0.38
C ASN A 180 31.65 -16.10 -0.87
N GLU A 181 32.96 -15.90 -0.98
CA GLU A 181 33.55 -14.64 -1.44
C GLU A 181 33.06 -14.22 -2.84
N VAL A 182 33.04 -15.16 -3.78
CA VAL A 182 32.66 -14.86 -5.16
C VAL A 182 31.14 -14.77 -5.30
N GLY A 183 30.39 -15.61 -4.60
CA GLY A 183 28.93 -15.57 -4.64
C GLY A 183 28.31 -14.36 -3.92
N MET A 184 28.98 -13.79 -2.93
CA MET A 184 28.57 -12.58 -2.22
C MET A 184 28.92 -11.28 -2.98
N SER A 185 29.69 -11.41 -4.06
CA SER A 185 30.06 -10.31 -4.96
C SER A 185 29.41 -10.43 -6.34
N THR A 186 28.42 -11.31 -6.49
CA THR A 186 27.73 -11.56 -7.78
C THR A 186 26.61 -10.55 -8.05
N LEU A 187 26.68 -9.88 -9.20
CA LEU A 187 25.56 -9.20 -9.85
C LEU A 187 24.91 -10.12 -10.90
N ARG A 188 23.59 -10.22 -10.83
CA ARG A 188 22.74 -10.83 -11.85
C ARG A 188 22.05 -9.73 -12.65
N ILE A 189 22.35 -9.72 -13.94
CA ILE A 189 21.86 -8.77 -14.92
C ILE A 189 20.92 -9.51 -15.88
N THR A 190 19.77 -8.92 -16.18
CA THR A 190 18.80 -9.49 -17.13
C THR A 190 18.33 -8.45 -18.11
N VAL A 191 18.22 -8.83 -19.38
CA VAL A 191 17.64 -8.01 -20.45
C VAL A 191 16.27 -8.56 -20.88
N GLY A 192 15.47 -7.70 -21.52
CA GLY A 192 14.12 -8.03 -21.98
C GLY A 192 13.67 -7.11 -23.11
N ASP A 193 12.42 -7.28 -23.53
CA ASP A 193 11.79 -6.54 -24.62
C ASP A 193 11.55 -5.08 -24.21
N GLY A 194 11.70 -4.17 -25.17
CA GLY A 194 11.55 -2.73 -24.95
C GLY A 194 12.85 -2.00 -24.58
N LEU A 195 13.97 -2.71 -24.45
CA LEU A 195 15.30 -2.11 -24.36
C LEU A 195 15.83 -1.74 -25.74
N THR A 196 16.68 -0.70 -25.79
CA THR A 196 17.46 -0.35 -26.98
C THR A 196 18.95 -0.60 -26.72
N GLU A 197 19.72 -0.73 -27.80
CA GLU A 197 21.18 -0.89 -27.72
C GLU A 197 21.84 0.24 -26.91
N GLN A 198 21.41 1.48 -27.13
CA GLN A 198 21.91 2.66 -26.39
C GLN A 198 21.65 2.54 -24.87
N MET A 199 20.47 2.07 -24.46
CA MET A 199 20.15 1.86 -23.04
C MET A 199 21.03 0.79 -22.43
N VAL A 200 21.28 -0.30 -23.17
CA VAL A 200 22.15 -1.40 -22.76
C VAL A 200 23.59 -0.95 -22.63
N GLU A 201 24.09 -0.18 -23.59
CA GLU A 201 25.44 0.40 -23.56
C GLU A 201 25.65 1.38 -22.41
N GLN A 202 24.63 2.19 -22.09
CA GLN A 202 24.66 3.13 -20.96
C GLN A 202 24.64 2.38 -19.63
N ALA A 203 23.83 1.34 -19.52
CA ALA A 203 23.78 0.49 -18.33
C ALA A 203 25.13 -0.19 -18.10
N ALA A 204 25.72 -0.79 -19.14
CA ALA A 204 27.04 -1.42 -19.08
C ALA A 204 28.15 -0.44 -18.68
N GLN A 205 28.12 0.78 -19.25
CA GLN A 205 29.05 1.86 -18.87
C GLN A 205 28.93 2.22 -17.39
N THR A 206 27.69 2.38 -16.90
CA THR A 206 27.43 2.74 -15.50
C THR A 206 27.92 1.64 -14.55
N ILE A 207 27.69 0.37 -14.90
CA ILE A 207 28.20 -0.78 -14.12
C ILE A 207 29.72 -0.74 -14.02
N ALA A 208 30.41 -0.53 -15.15
CA ALA A 208 31.87 -0.45 -15.17
C ALA A 208 32.42 0.71 -14.34
N GLU A 209 31.80 1.90 -14.42
CA GLU A 209 32.21 3.07 -13.65
C GLU A 209 32.05 2.87 -12.14
N VAL A 210 30.91 2.31 -11.71
CA VAL A 210 30.67 2.01 -10.29
C VAL A 210 31.71 1.04 -9.75
N VAL A 211 32.00 -0.03 -10.49
CA VAL A 211 33.03 -1.01 -10.11
C VAL A 211 34.40 -0.32 -9.98
N ALA A 212 34.76 0.56 -10.92
CA ALA A 212 36.03 1.29 -10.89
C ALA A 212 36.17 2.23 -9.68
N VAL A 213 35.08 2.86 -9.22
CA VAL A 213 35.07 3.69 -8.00
C VAL A 213 35.39 2.86 -6.76
N TYR A 214 34.75 1.70 -6.60
CA TYR A 214 35.04 0.79 -5.48
C TYR A 214 36.47 0.22 -5.54
N GLN A 215 37.11 0.25 -6.70
CA GLN A 215 38.50 -0.15 -6.90
C GLN A 215 39.52 1.01 -6.75
N GLY A 216 39.06 2.21 -6.37
CA GLY A 216 39.93 3.34 -6.05
C GLY A 216 40.56 4.05 -7.26
N GLN A 217 39.97 3.94 -8.46
CA GLN A 217 40.48 4.58 -9.66
C GLN A 217 39.73 5.89 -10.01
N ALA A 218 40.47 6.87 -10.56
CA ALA A 218 39.93 8.16 -10.95
C ALA A 218 39.06 8.05 -12.22
N VAL A 219 37.75 8.26 -12.08
CA VAL A 219 36.78 8.28 -13.19
C VAL A 219 36.63 9.70 -13.72
N LYS A 220 36.73 9.91 -15.05
CA LYS A 220 36.43 11.21 -15.67
C LYS A 220 34.91 11.43 -15.72
N PRO A 221 34.39 12.59 -15.26
CA PRO A 221 32.96 12.85 -15.26
C PRO A 221 32.42 13.03 -16.69
N VAL A 222 31.28 12.39 -16.98
CA VAL A 222 30.54 12.59 -18.22
C VAL A 222 29.66 13.84 -18.09
N VAL A 223 29.92 14.84 -18.95
CA VAL A 223 29.10 16.04 -19.09
C VAL A 223 27.74 15.65 -19.65
N LYS A 224 26.66 15.85 -18.88
CA LYS A 224 25.28 15.69 -19.35
C LYS A 224 24.93 16.85 -20.28
N LYS A 225 24.42 16.55 -21.49
CA LYS A 225 23.48 17.45 -22.18
C LYS A 225 22.10 17.16 -21.61
N GLU A 226 21.43 18.21 -21.12
CA GLU A 226 20.04 18.16 -20.68
C GLU A 226 19.13 17.85 -21.87
N GLU A 227 18.46 16.71 -21.83
CA GLU A 227 17.24 16.50 -22.60
C GLU A 227 16.09 16.22 -21.63
N THR A 228 15.04 17.03 -21.78
CA THR A 228 13.80 17.02 -21.04
C THR A 228 13.03 15.72 -21.32
N ARG A 229 12.85 14.88 -20.30
CA ARG A 229 11.96 13.72 -20.38
C ARG A 229 10.50 14.20 -20.39
N LYS A 230 9.82 14.00 -21.52
CA LYS A 230 8.35 13.91 -21.58
C LYS A 230 7.94 12.50 -21.14
N GLU A 231 6.90 12.43 -20.32
CA GLU A 231 6.24 11.17 -19.94
C GLU A 231 5.42 10.67 -21.13
N ASP A 232 5.96 9.76 -21.93
CA ASP A 232 5.18 9.03 -22.92
C ASP A 232 4.66 7.73 -22.30
N ILE A 233 3.35 7.67 -22.11
CA ILE A 233 2.59 6.50 -21.68
C ILE A 233 2.63 5.48 -22.84
N TYR A 234 3.28 4.33 -22.63
CA TYR A 234 3.32 3.23 -23.58
C TYR A 234 1.91 2.64 -23.80
N ALA A 235 1.32 2.88 -24.96
CA ALA A 235 0.15 2.15 -25.46
C ALA A 235 0.60 0.88 -26.21
N MET A 236 0.12 -0.30 -25.81
CA MET A 236 0.33 -1.55 -26.56
C MET A 236 -0.64 -1.63 -27.75
N PRO A 237 -0.22 -2.08 -28.94
CA PRO A 237 -1.11 -2.24 -30.09
C PRO A 237 -2.03 -3.47 -29.93
N VAL A 238 -3.33 -3.28 -30.17
CA VAL A 238 -4.35 -4.33 -30.20
C VAL A 238 -4.27 -5.06 -31.56
N LEU A 239 -4.00 -6.38 -31.55
CA LEU A 239 -4.09 -7.22 -32.75
C LEU A 239 -5.44 -7.95 -32.80
N ALA A 240 -6.08 -7.92 -33.97
CA ALA A 240 -7.40 -8.47 -34.22
C ALA A 240 -7.35 -9.95 -34.71
N HIS A 241 -8.38 -10.71 -34.30
CA HIS A 241 -8.83 -12.06 -34.75
C HIS A 241 -8.35 -13.31 -33.99
N VAL A 242 -9.32 -14.07 -33.45
CA VAL A 242 -9.17 -15.42 -32.83
C VAL A 242 -10.40 -16.28 -33.17
N PRO A 243 -10.27 -17.54 -33.64
CA PRO A 243 -11.39 -18.47 -33.85
C PRO A 243 -11.59 -19.49 -32.70
N GLN A 244 -12.82 -20.02 -32.56
CA GLN A 244 -13.31 -20.87 -31.43
C GLN A 244 -13.46 -22.36 -31.77
N ILE A 245 -13.24 -23.28 -30.80
CA ILE A 245 -13.68 -24.70 -30.82
C ILE A 245 -13.97 -25.19 -29.36
N GLU A 246 -15.02 -26.01 -29.17
CA GLU A 246 -15.49 -26.62 -27.89
C GLU A 246 -15.35 -28.16 -27.86
N THR A 247 -15.29 -28.79 -26.66
CA THR A 247 -16.03 -30.03 -26.29
C THR A 247 -15.86 -30.48 -24.80
N LYS A 248 -16.79 -31.36 -24.35
CA LYS A 248 -17.25 -31.72 -22.98
C LYS A 248 -16.44 -32.79 -22.20
N VAL A 249 -16.69 -32.90 -20.88
CA VAL A 249 -15.98 -33.72 -19.85
C VAL A 249 -16.96 -34.50 -18.95
N ASP A 250 -16.51 -35.60 -18.32
CA ASP A 250 -17.13 -36.26 -17.15
C ASP A 250 -16.09 -36.79 -16.11
N VAL A 251 -16.54 -37.06 -14.87
CA VAL A 251 -15.83 -36.82 -13.57
C VAL A 251 -15.78 -38.03 -12.59
N ALA A 252 -14.75 -38.13 -11.71
CA ALA A 252 -14.79 -38.59 -10.27
C ALA A 252 -13.37 -38.57 -9.57
N LYS A 253 -13.09 -37.77 -8.51
CA LYS A 253 -13.04 -37.96 -7.00
C LYS A 253 -11.94 -38.94 -6.47
N GLN A 254 -11.04 -38.68 -5.48
CA GLN A 254 -11.08 -37.93 -4.18
C GLN A 254 -9.68 -37.77 -3.44
N ASN A 255 -9.51 -36.70 -2.64
CA ASN A 255 -8.82 -36.38 -1.31
C ASN A 255 -7.37 -36.77 -0.82
N ILE A 256 -6.57 -35.78 -0.27
CA ILE A 256 -5.40 -35.87 0.70
C ILE A 256 -5.18 -34.53 1.55
N GLN A 257 -4.34 -34.53 2.62
CA GLN A 257 -4.09 -33.59 3.78
C GLN A 257 -2.63 -32.95 3.89
N THR A 258 -2.33 -31.93 4.76
CA THR A 258 -1.20 -30.90 4.73
C THR A 258 -0.23 -30.73 5.99
N CYS A 259 0.81 -29.83 5.97
CA CYS A 259 1.92 -29.52 6.98
C CYS A 259 2.43 -27.99 7.03
N PRO A 260 3.33 -27.46 7.94
CA PRO A 260 3.17 -26.19 8.76
C PRO A 260 4.23 -25.01 8.68
N GLU A 261 4.07 -23.94 9.53
CA GLU A 261 4.31 -22.45 9.43
C GLU A 261 5.63 -21.75 9.93
N GLN A 262 5.94 -20.52 9.43
CA GLN A 262 6.89 -19.48 9.97
C GLN A 262 6.19 -18.09 10.09
N THR A 263 6.52 -17.28 11.12
CA THR A 263 5.89 -15.96 11.44
C THR A 263 6.17 -14.86 10.40
N GLN A 264 5.13 -14.16 9.95
CA GLN A 264 5.14 -13.31 8.75
C GLN A 264 4.93 -11.80 9.04
N ASN A 265 5.67 -10.91 8.36
CA ASN A 265 5.45 -9.45 8.39
C ASN A 265 4.33 -9.03 7.42
N MET A 266 3.24 -8.47 7.96
CA MET A 266 2.04 -8.08 7.22
C MET A 266 2.24 -6.92 6.23
N LEU A 267 3.14 -5.98 6.52
CA LEU A 267 3.37 -4.80 5.68
C LEU A 267 4.02 -5.14 4.33
N ASN A 268 4.73 -6.27 4.25
CA ASN A 268 5.32 -6.79 3.01
C ASN A 268 4.27 -7.41 2.06
N LEU A 269 3.01 -7.46 2.48
CA LEU A 269 1.91 -8.03 1.71
C LEU A 269 1.06 -6.96 0.99
N THR A 270 1.31 -5.67 1.22
CA THR A 270 0.48 -4.56 0.73
C THR A 270 1.28 -3.48 -0.01
N GLN A 271 0.73 -2.95 -1.11
CA GLN A 271 1.27 -1.76 -1.78
C GLN A 271 0.87 -0.47 -1.05
N GLY A 272 -0.35 -0.39 -0.52
CA GLY A 272 -0.86 0.73 0.29
C GLY A 272 -0.53 0.64 1.79
N LEU A 273 -0.92 1.65 2.55
CA LEU A 273 -0.85 1.70 4.02
C LEU A 273 -2.19 2.20 4.59
N GLY A 274 -3.05 1.30 5.03
CA GLY A 274 -4.30 1.67 5.71
C GLY A 274 -5.25 2.51 4.88
N CYS A 275 -5.87 3.50 5.52
CA CYS A 275 -6.80 4.42 4.85
C CYS A 275 -6.18 5.21 3.69
N ALA A 276 -4.84 5.22 3.55
CA ALA A 276 -4.18 5.78 2.37
C ALA A 276 -4.37 4.92 1.10
N CYS A 277 -4.93 3.71 1.20
CA CYS A 277 -5.34 2.90 0.04
C CYS A 277 -6.68 3.33 -0.57
N LYS A 278 -7.39 4.31 0.02
CA LYS A 278 -8.66 4.83 -0.52
C LYS A 278 -8.41 5.44 -1.91
N LEU A 279 -9.35 5.23 -2.84
CA LEU A 279 -9.33 5.91 -4.15
C LEU A 279 -9.29 7.42 -3.96
N ARG A 280 -8.67 8.14 -4.89
CA ARG A 280 -8.60 9.59 -4.84
C ARG A 280 -10.03 10.16 -4.74
N PRO A 281 -10.31 11.06 -3.77
CA PRO A 281 -11.67 11.55 -3.53
C PRO A 281 -12.32 12.15 -4.78
N GLN A 282 -11.53 12.87 -5.58
CA GLN A 282 -12.00 13.51 -6.82
C GLN A 282 -12.45 12.50 -7.87
N LEU A 283 -11.80 11.32 -7.91
CA LEU A 283 -12.17 10.26 -8.83
C LEU A 283 -13.47 9.60 -8.36
N LEU A 284 -13.56 9.28 -7.07
CA LEU A 284 -14.76 8.64 -6.50
C LEU A 284 -15.98 9.57 -6.61
N ASP A 285 -15.87 10.82 -6.19
CA ASP A 285 -16.94 11.83 -6.27
C ASP A 285 -17.46 12.01 -7.70
N ARG A 286 -16.55 12.07 -8.70
CA ARG A 286 -16.91 12.14 -10.12
C ARG A 286 -17.67 10.91 -10.60
N ILE A 287 -17.25 9.71 -10.18
CA ILE A 287 -17.91 8.46 -10.58
C ILE A 287 -19.31 8.40 -9.95
N LEU A 288 -19.41 8.61 -8.64
CA LEU A 288 -20.66 8.48 -7.90
C LEU A 288 -21.72 9.51 -8.35
N LYS A 289 -21.32 10.76 -8.62
CA LYS A 289 -22.24 11.81 -9.13
C LYS A 289 -22.85 11.51 -10.48
N SER A 290 -22.28 10.59 -11.25
CA SER A 290 -22.81 10.22 -12.57
C SER A 290 -23.82 9.06 -12.54
N LEU A 291 -24.10 8.51 -11.36
CA LEU A 291 -24.99 7.36 -11.16
C LEU A 291 -26.26 7.76 -10.40
N ASP A 292 -27.40 7.19 -10.79
CA ASP A 292 -28.66 7.31 -10.04
C ASP A 292 -28.82 6.12 -9.10
N PHE A 293 -28.67 6.37 -7.80
CA PHE A 293 -28.82 5.35 -6.75
C PHE A 293 -30.27 5.18 -6.27
N GLY A 294 -31.22 5.94 -6.83
CA GLY A 294 -32.59 5.99 -6.35
C GLY A 294 -32.73 6.75 -5.03
N LYS A 295 -33.98 6.94 -4.59
CA LYS A 295 -34.30 7.60 -3.32
C LYS A 295 -35.27 6.75 -2.51
N ASP A 296 -34.98 6.59 -1.22
CA ASP A 296 -35.89 6.00 -0.24
C ASP A 296 -36.17 7.05 0.84
N PRO A 297 -37.43 7.45 1.09
CA PRO A 297 -37.78 8.38 2.16
C PRO A 297 -37.35 7.95 3.57
N LYS A 298 -37.08 6.65 3.78
CA LYS A 298 -36.57 6.12 5.05
C LYS A 298 -35.06 6.30 5.19
N LEU A 299 -34.33 6.56 4.12
CA LEU A 299 -32.90 6.85 4.18
C LEU A 299 -32.70 8.35 4.45
N VAL A 300 -32.59 8.71 5.72
CA VAL A 300 -32.56 10.11 6.19
C VAL A 300 -31.20 10.77 5.98
N ILE A 301 -30.15 9.96 6.03
CA ILE A 301 -28.79 10.32 5.63
C ILE A 301 -28.36 9.23 4.66
N ASP A 302 -28.16 9.61 3.41
CA ASP A 302 -27.70 8.75 2.33
C ASP A 302 -26.22 9.06 2.01
N GLY A 303 -25.67 8.40 0.98
CA GLY A 303 -24.31 8.70 0.51
C GLY A 303 -24.18 9.98 -0.32
N SER A 304 -25.24 10.80 -0.45
CA SER A 304 -25.20 12.05 -1.21
C SER A 304 -24.63 13.21 -0.39
N THR A 305 -24.79 13.15 0.94
CA THR A 305 -24.04 13.97 1.88
C THR A 305 -22.81 13.17 2.32
N ASN A 306 -21.63 13.81 2.35
CA ASN A 306 -20.38 13.15 2.73
C ASN A 306 -20.30 12.88 4.25
N ASP A 307 -21.42 12.51 4.90
CA ASP A 307 -21.46 12.14 6.31
C ASP A 307 -20.78 10.77 6.53
N ASP A 308 -20.38 10.49 7.76
CA ASP A 308 -19.53 9.33 8.09
C ASP A 308 -20.27 7.98 7.97
N ALA A 309 -21.61 7.98 8.07
CA ALA A 309 -22.42 6.77 7.92
C ALA A 309 -23.83 7.05 7.36
N ALA A 310 -24.42 6.03 6.75
CA ALA A 310 -25.81 6.09 6.32
C ALA A 310 -26.77 5.91 7.51
N VAL A 311 -27.92 6.58 7.48
CA VAL A 311 -28.96 6.48 8.52
C VAL A 311 -30.29 6.10 7.90
N TYR A 312 -30.76 4.90 8.23
CA TYR A 312 -32.03 4.34 7.77
C TYR A 312 -33.06 4.31 8.91
N LEU A 313 -34.28 4.77 8.66
CA LEU A 313 -35.37 4.74 9.62
C LEU A 313 -36.14 3.42 9.55
N GLN A 314 -36.07 2.66 10.64
CA GLN A 314 -36.89 1.47 10.84
C GLN A 314 -37.81 1.68 12.05
N ASN A 315 -39.12 1.77 11.82
CA ASN A 315 -40.13 2.01 12.86
C ASN A 315 -39.74 3.19 13.79
N ASP A 316 -39.44 4.35 13.19
CA ASP A 316 -38.98 5.58 13.86
C ASP A 316 -37.66 5.46 14.63
N THR A 317 -36.97 4.33 14.53
CA THR A 317 -35.63 4.12 15.10
C THR A 317 -34.56 4.30 14.00
N PRO A 318 -33.66 5.28 14.13
CA PRO A 318 -32.48 5.40 13.29
C PRO A 318 -31.55 4.18 13.44
N ILE A 319 -31.31 3.51 12.32
CA ILE A 319 -30.29 2.48 12.15
C ILE A 319 -29.12 3.11 11.40
N VAL A 320 -27.96 3.15 12.04
CA VAL A 320 -26.73 3.69 11.47
C VAL A 320 -25.93 2.55 10.85
N LEU A 321 -25.52 2.72 9.59
CA LEU A 321 -24.86 1.69 8.79
C LEU A 321 -23.59 2.27 8.16
N THR A 322 -22.47 1.60 8.41
CA THR A 322 -21.19 1.92 7.78
C THR A 322 -20.39 0.66 7.48
N THR A 323 -19.41 0.78 6.59
CA THR A 323 -18.42 -0.24 6.29
C THR A 323 -17.08 0.42 6.02
N ASP A 324 -16.02 -0.04 6.69
CA ASP A 324 -14.65 0.33 6.33
C ASP A 324 -13.73 -0.89 6.44
N PHE A 325 -12.79 -0.99 5.50
CA PHE A 325 -11.78 -2.03 5.43
C PHE A 325 -10.57 -1.51 4.64
N PHE A 326 -9.39 -1.93 5.04
CA PHE A 326 -8.15 -1.47 4.42
C PHE A 326 -7.03 -2.49 4.57
N SER A 327 -5.93 -2.31 3.84
CA SER A 327 -4.75 -3.16 3.93
C SER A 327 -3.88 -2.84 5.16
N PRO A 328 -3.06 -3.79 5.67
CA PRO A 328 -2.30 -3.61 6.90
C PRO A 328 -1.54 -2.28 7.03
N VAL A 329 -1.67 -1.63 8.19
CA VAL A 329 -0.91 -0.42 8.60
C VAL A 329 0.23 -0.73 9.56
N ILE A 330 0.26 -1.96 10.07
CA ILE A 330 1.21 -2.42 11.06
C ILE A 330 1.58 -3.87 10.71
N ASP A 331 2.78 -4.28 11.07
CA ASP A 331 3.32 -5.62 10.77
C ASP A 331 2.67 -6.71 11.63
N ASP A 332 2.15 -6.35 12.81
CA ASP A 332 1.56 -7.27 13.78
C ASP A 332 0.09 -7.62 13.46
N PRO A 333 -0.24 -8.90 13.19
CA PRO A 333 -1.61 -9.27 12.79
C PRO A 333 -2.66 -8.99 13.87
N TYR A 334 -2.32 -9.15 15.15
CA TYR A 334 -3.27 -8.91 16.24
C TYR A 334 -3.58 -7.41 16.39
N LEU A 335 -2.55 -6.56 16.37
CA LEU A 335 -2.75 -5.11 16.39
C LEU A 335 -3.49 -4.62 15.14
N TYR A 336 -3.19 -5.19 13.96
CA TYR A 336 -3.92 -4.85 12.74
C TYR A 336 -5.42 -5.14 12.87
N GLY A 337 -5.81 -6.32 13.37
CA GLY A 337 -7.21 -6.65 13.63
C GLY A 337 -7.90 -5.68 14.60
N LYS A 338 -7.20 -5.27 15.66
CA LYS A 338 -7.70 -4.23 16.58
C LYS A 338 -7.92 -2.91 15.86
N ILE A 339 -6.91 -2.42 15.14
CA ILE A 339 -6.93 -1.11 14.48
C ILE A 339 -8.03 -1.04 13.42
N ALA A 340 -8.16 -2.06 12.57
CA ALA A 340 -9.19 -2.13 11.54
C ALA A 340 -10.60 -2.15 12.13
N SER A 341 -10.80 -2.84 13.26
CA SER A 341 -12.11 -2.88 13.94
C SER A 341 -12.44 -1.56 14.63
N SER A 342 -11.46 -0.94 15.29
CA SER A 342 -11.62 0.38 15.91
C SER A 342 -11.95 1.45 14.86
N ASN A 343 -11.31 1.40 13.69
CA ASN A 343 -11.61 2.29 12.57
C ASN A 343 -13.04 2.09 12.06
N ALA A 344 -13.46 0.85 11.78
CA ALA A 344 -14.79 0.58 11.25
C ALA A 344 -15.92 0.94 12.24
N LEU A 345 -15.66 0.87 13.55
CA LEU A 345 -16.59 1.34 14.58
C LEU A 345 -16.63 2.87 14.72
N SER A 346 -15.61 3.58 14.23
CA SER A 346 -15.43 5.01 14.43
C SER A 346 -16.59 5.82 13.86
N ASP A 347 -17.03 5.50 12.63
CA ASP A 347 -18.16 6.17 11.97
C ASP A 347 -19.48 6.06 12.76
N ILE A 348 -19.71 4.95 13.47
CA ILE A 348 -20.88 4.80 14.34
C ILE A 348 -20.82 5.83 15.49
N TYR A 349 -19.65 6.02 16.08
CA TYR A 349 -19.44 7.00 17.13
C TYR A 349 -19.46 8.45 16.60
N ALA A 350 -18.96 8.68 15.38
CA ALA A 350 -19.02 9.98 14.71
C ALA A 350 -20.47 10.46 14.50
N MET A 351 -21.40 9.53 14.24
CA MET A 351 -22.84 9.82 14.18
C MET A 351 -23.53 9.95 15.55
N ASN A 352 -22.77 9.87 16.66
CA ASN A 352 -23.29 9.78 18.03
C ASN A 352 -24.30 8.62 18.21
N ALA A 353 -23.98 7.47 17.63
CA ALA A 353 -24.77 6.25 17.75
C ALA A 353 -24.06 5.19 18.58
N LYS A 354 -24.85 4.26 19.13
CA LYS A 354 -24.35 3.11 19.86
C LYS A 354 -24.22 1.92 18.91
N PRO A 355 -23.05 1.27 18.80
CA PRO A 355 -22.91 0.08 17.99
C PRO A 355 -23.72 -1.08 18.57
N LEU A 356 -24.34 -1.87 17.71
CA LEU A 356 -25.18 -3.02 18.04
C LEU A 356 -24.49 -4.34 17.68
N THR A 357 -24.01 -4.46 16.45
CA THR A 357 -23.35 -5.66 15.92
C THR A 357 -22.50 -5.33 14.71
N CYS A 358 -21.62 -6.25 14.33
CA CYS A 358 -20.76 -6.12 13.16
C CYS A 358 -20.74 -7.40 12.32
N LEU A 359 -20.38 -7.27 11.04
CA LEU A 359 -20.00 -8.38 10.17
C LEU A 359 -18.57 -8.17 9.68
N ALA A 360 -17.75 -9.21 9.68
CA ALA A 360 -16.38 -9.12 9.20
C ALA A 360 -16.33 -9.14 7.66
N VAL A 361 -15.48 -8.30 7.07
CA VAL A 361 -15.17 -8.28 5.63
C VAL A 361 -13.68 -8.53 5.49
N CYS A 362 -13.33 -9.68 4.91
CA CYS A 362 -11.95 -10.16 4.91
C CYS A 362 -11.51 -10.59 3.50
N GLY A 363 -10.30 -10.20 3.14
CA GLY A 363 -9.56 -10.79 2.03
C GLY A 363 -8.21 -11.24 2.56
N PHE A 364 -7.93 -12.54 2.50
CA PHE A 364 -6.65 -13.07 2.97
C PHE A 364 -5.95 -13.83 1.85
N ASN A 365 -4.63 -13.87 1.93
CA ASN A 365 -3.81 -14.65 1.01
C ASN A 365 -3.42 -15.95 1.71
N SER A 366 -4.18 -17.03 1.56
CA SER A 366 -3.93 -18.30 2.24
C SER A 366 -2.57 -18.93 1.88
N SER A 367 -2.02 -18.59 0.71
CA SER A 367 -0.70 -19.07 0.28
C SER A 367 0.47 -18.31 0.91
N ARG A 368 0.23 -17.08 1.37
CA ARG A 368 1.26 -16.24 1.99
C ARG A 368 1.05 -16.16 3.49
N MET A 369 -0.18 -16.14 3.98
CA MET A 369 -0.53 -15.95 5.39
C MET A 369 -0.66 -17.25 6.15
N SER A 370 -0.07 -17.27 7.34
CA SER A 370 -0.27 -18.35 8.30
C SER A 370 -1.69 -18.30 8.88
N ASP A 371 -2.25 -19.47 9.20
CA ASP A 371 -3.52 -19.61 9.92
C ASP A 371 -3.45 -18.88 11.26
N GLU A 372 -2.28 -18.88 11.90
CA GLU A 372 -2.02 -18.11 13.12
C GLU A 372 -2.18 -16.60 12.89
N SER A 373 -1.67 -16.07 11.78
CA SER A 373 -1.80 -14.64 11.46
C SER A 373 -3.27 -14.25 11.26
N ILE A 374 -4.02 -15.06 10.50
CA ILE A 374 -5.46 -14.86 10.29
C ILE A 374 -6.22 -14.94 11.63
N ARG A 375 -5.92 -15.95 12.45
CA ARG A 375 -6.51 -16.10 13.79
C ARG A 375 -6.21 -14.90 14.68
N ASN A 376 -4.99 -14.36 14.64
CA ASN A 376 -4.59 -13.20 15.42
C ASN A 376 -5.31 -11.92 14.97
N ILE A 377 -5.52 -11.71 13.66
CA ILE A 377 -6.36 -10.62 13.14
C ILE A 377 -7.77 -10.72 13.71
N MET A 378 -8.40 -11.90 13.58
CA MET A 378 -9.75 -12.13 14.09
C MET A 378 -9.82 -11.96 15.62
N ARG A 379 -8.82 -12.42 16.36
CA ARG A 379 -8.75 -12.24 17.82
C ARG A 379 -8.69 -10.77 18.20
N GLY A 380 -7.83 -9.99 17.53
CA GLY A 380 -7.72 -8.55 17.76
C GLY A 380 -9.05 -7.82 17.51
N ALA A 381 -9.74 -8.20 16.42
CA ALA A 381 -11.06 -7.66 16.11
C ALA A 381 -12.10 -7.99 17.18
N ILE A 382 -12.17 -9.26 17.58
CA ILE A 382 -13.10 -9.75 18.60
C ILE A 382 -12.86 -9.03 19.93
N ASP A 383 -11.60 -8.83 20.33
CA ASP A 383 -11.28 -8.20 21.61
C ASP A 383 -11.67 -6.71 21.63
N VAL A 384 -11.53 -6.01 20.50
CA VAL A 384 -12.05 -4.64 20.33
C VAL A 384 -13.58 -4.60 20.38
N CYS A 385 -14.27 -5.44 19.63
CA CYS A 385 -15.74 -5.44 19.66
C CYS A 385 -16.27 -5.81 21.06
N LYS A 386 -15.64 -6.77 21.74
CA LYS A 386 -15.99 -7.15 23.12
C LYS A 386 -15.81 -6.01 24.11
N SER A 387 -14.78 -5.17 23.98
CA SER A 387 -14.55 -4.07 24.92
C SER A 387 -15.67 -3.03 24.90
N VAL A 388 -16.47 -2.98 23.82
CA VAL A 388 -17.64 -2.12 23.66
C VAL A 388 -18.97 -2.90 23.61
N ASN A 389 -18.97 -4.16 24.08
CA ASN A 389 -20.15 -5.04 24.13
C ASN A 389 -20.81 -5.31 22.76
N VAL A 390 -20.01 -5.34 21.70
CA VAL A 390 -20.43 -5.64 20.33
C VAL A 390 -19.98 -7.04 19.94
N VAL A 391 -20.83 -7.76 19.22
CA VAL A 391 -20.51 -9.09 18.69
C VAL A 391 -20.33 -9.02 17.18
N ILE A 392 -19.24 -9.63 16.69
CA ILE A 392 -19.07 -9.93 15.26
C ILE A 392 -19.96 -11.14 14.95
N ALA A 393 -21.13 -10.89 14.34
CA ALA A 393 -22.19 -11.87 14.15
C ALA A 393 -22.00 -12.79 12.93
N GLY A 394 -20.91 -12.61 12.20
CA GLY A 394 -20.59 -13.34 10.98
C GLY A 394 -19.66 -12.53 10.11
N GLY A 395 -19.64 -12.84 8.82
CA GLY A 395 -18.83 -12.12 7.86
C GLY A 395 -18.68 -12.85 6.54
N HIS A 396 -17.83 -12.29 5.68
CA HIS A 396 -17.42 -12.92 4.44
C HIS A 396 -15.91 -12.85 4.29
N THR A 397 -15.33 -13.95 3.81
CA THR A 397 -13.89 -14.05 3.56
C THR A 397 -13.67 -14.52 2.14
N ILE A 398 -12.81 -13.80 1.41
CA ILE A 398 -12.37 -14.17 0.07
C ILE A 398 -10.86 -14.37 0.04
N GLU A 399 -10.39 -15.14 -0.94
CA GLU A 399 -8.97 -15.17 -1.27
C GLU A 399 -8.59 -13.84 -1.95
N SER A 400 -7.52 -13.20 -1.49
CA SER A 400 -7.04 -11.92 -2.02
C SER A 400 -5.51 -11.89 -2.10
N ILE A 401 -4.97 -11.25 -3.14
CA ILE A 401 -3.52 -11.11 -3.31
C ILE A 401 -2.93 -10.22 -2.22
N GLU A 402 -3.54 -9.05 -2.01
CA GLU A 402 -3.23 -8.16 -0.88
C GLU A 402 -4.24 -8.40 0.24
N PRO A 403 -3.78 -8.61 1.48
CA PRO A 403 -4.70 -8.82 2.58
C PRO A 403 -5.43 -7.51 2.91
N PHE A 404 -6.71 -7.64 3.23
CA PHE A 404 -7.52 -6.58 3.79
C PHE A 404 -8.49 -7.15 4.84
N PHE A 405 -8.83 -6.33 5.80
CA PHE A 405 -9.73 -6.66 6.88
C PHE A 405 -10.45 -5.40 7.33
N GLY A 406 -11.70 -5.57 7.72
CA GLY A 406 -12.55 -4.52 8.29
C GLY A 406 -13.92 -5.07 8.65
N LEU A 407 -14.83 -4.16 9.00
CA LEU A 407 -16.15 -4.52 9.48
C LEU A 407 -17.23 -3.71 8.75
N VAL A 408 -18.38 -4.35 8.53
CA VAL A 408 -19.66 -3.66 8.43
C VAL A 408 -20.16 -3.46 9.85
N CYS A 409 -20.51 -2.24 10.22
CA CYS A 409 -21.00 -1.91 11.55
C CYS A 409 -22.45 -1.44 11.48
N VAL A 410 -23.26 -1.94 12.41
CA VAL A 410 -24.65 -1.53 12.59
C VAL A 410 -24.77 -0.89 13.96
N GLY A 411 -25.29 0.33 14.00
CA GLY A 411 -25.58 1.07 15.23
C GLY A 411 -27.02 1.55 15.27
N SER A 412 -27.41 2.11 16.41
CA SER A 412 -28.69 2.82 16.54
C SER A 412 -28.60 3.91 17.60
N THR A 413 -29.50 4.88 17.50
CA THR A 413 -29.67 5.94 18.49
C THR A 413 -31.06 6.56 18.34
N GLN A 414 -31.35 7.63 19.09
CA GLN A 414 -32.56 8.43 18.90
C GLN A 414 -32.33 9.48 17.81
N MET A 415 -33.38 9.86 17.08
CA MET A 415 -33.25 10.83 15.99
C MET A 415 -32.64 12.17 16.44
N SER A 416 -33.00 12.66 17.64
CA SER A 416 -32.45 13.89 18.24
C SER A 416 -30.95 13.80 18.55
N ASN A 417 -30.40 12.59 18.65
CA ASN A 417 -29.03 12.35 19.05
C ASN A 417 -28.09 12.24 17.86
N ILE A 418 -28.59 11.98 16.65
CA ILE A 418 -27.78 11.94 15.44
C ILE A 418 -27.02 13.25 15.29
N ARG A 419 -25.72 13.17 15.05
CA ARG A 419 -24.88 14.31 14.68
C ARG A 419 -24.41 14.13 13.24
N ARG A 420 -24.39 15.25 12.53
CA ARG A 420 -23.84 15.35 11.18
C ARG A 420 -22.43 15.91 11.28
N ASN A 421 -21.67 15.73 10.20
CA ASN A 421 -20.31 16.26 10.16
C ASN A 421 -20.23 17.73 9.76
N ILE A 422 -21.32 18.38 9.35
CA ILE A 422 -21.33 19.81 8.96
C ILE A 422 -21.72 20.75 10.10
N ILE A 423 -20.92 21.81 10.32
CA ILE A 423 -21.19 22.83 11.34
C ILE A 423 -22.33 23.75 10.88
N GLY A 424 -23.41 23.78 11.66
CA GLY A 424 -24.46 24.77 11.58
C GLY A 424 -24.03 26.08 12.23
N PHE A 425 -23.97 27.17 11.46
CA PHE A 425 -23.58 28.46 12.01
C PHE A 425 -24.59 29.01 13.03
N ASN A 426 -24.11 29.38 14.21
CA ASN A 426 -24.89 30.11 15.22
C ASN A 426 -24.26 31.48 15.49
N PRO A 427 -24.89 32.60 15.08
CA PRO A 427 -24.31 33.94 15.26
C PRO A 427 -24.22 34.39 16.73
N ASN A 428 -24.90 33.70 17.66
CA ASN A 428 -24.98 34.10 19.06
C ASN A 428 -23.93 33.41 19.94
N THR A 429 -23.20 32.42 19.42
CA THR A 429 -22.24 31.62 20.18
C THR A 429 -21.00 31.35 19.34
N GLU A 430 -19.82 31.46 19.94
CA GLU A 430 -18.59 30.98 19.31
C GLU A 430 -18.55 29.45 19.34
N THR A 431 -18.06 28.85 18.26
CA THR A 431 -17.89 27.40 18.12
C THR A 431 -16.41 27.04 18.25
N TYR A 432 -16.09 26.02 19.04
CA TYR A 432 -14.73 25.57 19.33
C TYR A 432 -14.50 24.12 18.90
N LEU A 433 -13.26 23.81 18.52
CA LEU A 433 -12.85 22.51 17.99
C LEU A 433 -12.11 21.70 19.05
N ILE A 434 -12.57 20.47 19.30
CA ILE A 434 -11.93 19.53 20.24
C ILE A 434 -11.56 18.25 19.50
N MET A 435 -10.32 17.79 19.69
CA MET A 435 -9.83 16.54 19.08
C MET A 435 -9.46 15.51 20.15
N THR A 436 -9.83 14.24 19.94
CA THR A 436 -9.68 13.21 20.99
C THR A 436 -8.45 12.32 20.87
N LYS A 437 -7.76 12.31 19.72
CA LYS A 437 -6.56 11.47 19.52
C LYS A 437 -5.41 12.23 18.88
N GLN A 438 -4.22 11.63 18.99
CA GLN A 438 -2.98 12.21 18.50
C GLN A 438 -2.83 12.06 16.97
N LEU A 439 -2.20 13.05 16.35
CA LEU A 439 -1.82 13.07 14.93
C LEU A 439 -0.40 12.53 14.70
N GLY A 440 -0.11 12.12 13.47
CA GLY A 440 1.20 11.62 13.04
C GLY A 440 1.29 10.11 12.83
N VAL A 441 0.17 9.38 13.00
CA VAL A 441 0.15 7.92 12.84
C VAL A 441 0.43 7.47 11.39
N GLY A 442 0.10 8.28 10.38
CA GLY A 442 0.38 7.98 8.99
C GLY A 442 1.88 8.02 8.69
N MET A 443 2.57 9.03 9.23
CA MET A 443 4.02 9.13 9.20
C MET A 443 4.68 7.95 9.93
N VAL A 444 4.16 7.56 11.10
CA VAL A 444 4.70 6.38 11.82
C VAL A 444 4.49 5.10 11.01
N ALA A 445 3.29 4.86 10.47
CA ALA A 445 3.02 3.68 9.63
C ALA A 445 3.93 3.62 8.39
N THR A 446 4.20 4.78 7.78
CA THR A 446 5.16 4.91 6.67
C THR A 446 6.58 4.60 7.12
N GLY A 447 6.98 5.12 8.30
CA GLY A 447 8.27 4.81 8.92
C GLY A 447 8.44 3.34 9.25
N ILE A 448 7.40 2.64 9.73
CA ILE A 448 7.44 1.19 9.98
C ILE A 448 7.69 0.45 8.64
N LYS A 449 6.92 0.79 7.60
CA LYS A 449 7.06 0.16 6.27
C LYS A 449 8.46 0.37 5.66
N LYS A 450 9.07 1.52 5.92
CA LYS A 450 10.42 1.86 5.42
C LYS A 450 11.56 1.40 6.33
N GLY A 451 11.26 0.76 7.47
CA GLY A 451 12.27 0.33 8.44
C GLY A 451 12.87 1.46 9.29
N CYS A 452 12.31 2.68 9.22
CA CYS A 452 12.72 3.84 10.02
C CYS A 452 12.20 3.78 11.46
N VAL A 453 11.11 3.04 11.70
CA VAL A 453 10.49 2.88 13.02
C VAL A 453 10.56 1.41 13.46
N PRO A 454 11.48 1.05 14.38
CA PRO A 454 11.58 -0.30 14.90
C PRO A 454 10.38 -0.69 15.77
N LYS A 455 9.98 -1.97 15.75
CA LYS A 455 8.86 -2.51 16.55
C LYS A 455 9.00 -2.29 18.07
N GLN A 456 10.24 -2.21 18.57
CA GLN A 456 10.53 -1.99 19.98
C GLN A 456 10.49 -0.51 20.38
N SER A 457 10.37 0.41 19.42
CA SER A 457 10.37 1.85 19.70
C SER A 457 9.08 2.30 20.40
N ALA A 458 9.18 3.35 21.22
CA ALA A 458 8.01 3.99 21.83
C ALA A 458 7.06 4.58 20.77
N LEU A 459 7.61 5.05 19.63
CA LEU A 459 6.84 5.55 18.48
C LEU A 459 5.89 4.51 17.92
N TYR A 460 6.39 3.28 17.70
CA TYR A 460 5.60 2.16 17.20
C TYR A 460 4.37 1.91 18.09
N TRP A 461 4.60 1.74 19.40
CA TRP A 461 3.54 1.42 20.35
C TRP A 461 2.60 2.59 20.60
N SER A 462 3.09 3.84 20.57
CA SER A 462 2.24 5.03 20.69
C SER A 462 1.25 5.10 19.52
N ALA A 463 1.72 4.91 18.28
CA ALA A 463 0.84 4.91 17.12
C ALA A 463 -0.12 3.71 17.12
N ALA A 464 0.37 2.50 17.46
CA ALA A 464 -0.47 1.31 17.52
C ALA A 464 -1.60 1.44 18.56
N ASN A 465 -1.28 1.94 19.76
CA ASN A 465 -2.27 2.14 20.82
C ASN A 465 -3.27 3.25 20.46
N ASN A 466 -2.80 4.37 19.91
CA ASN A 466 -3.67 5.47 19.43
C ASN A 466 -4.67 4.96 18.37
N MET A 467 -4.19 4.20 17.38
CA MET A 467 -5.05 3.63 16.35
C MET A 467 -5.98 2.52 16.87
N ALA A 468 -5.55 1.72 17.86
CA ALA A 468 -6.35 0.63 18.42
C ALA A 468 -7.41 1.09 19.43
N GLU A 469 -7.32 2.31 19.97
CA GLU A 469 -8.32 2.87 20.87
C GLU A 469 -9.67 3.11 20.16
N VAL A 470 -10.78 2.77 20.80
CA VAL A 470 -12.12 2.95 20.25
C VAL A 470 -12.68 4.32 20.64
N ASN A 471 -13.33 5.03 19.71
CA ASN A 471 -13.93 6.36 19.91
C ASN A 471 -15.21 6.37 20.79
N SER A 472 -15.28 5.50 21.79
CA SER A 472 -16.38 5.40 22.76
C SER A 472 -16.46 6.58 23.73
N SER A 473 -15.52 7.52 23.72
CA SER A 473 -15.52 8.69 24.60
C SER A 473 -16.73 9.61 24.40
N VAL A 474 -17.37 9.58 23.23
CA VAL A 474 -18.64 10.28 22.97
C VAL A 474 -19.76 9.85 23.93
N GLU A 475 -19.74 8.61 24.43
CA GLU A 475 -20.71 8.12 25.42
C GLU A 475 -20.61 8.88 26.76
N LYS A 476 -19.46 9.49 27.07
CA LYS A 476 -19.25 10.25 28.32
C LYS A 476 -19.88 11.63 28.30
N VAL A 477 -20.26 12.13 27.13
CA VAL A 477 -20.76 13.51 26.94
C VAL A 477 -22.18 13.57 26.41
N GLN A 478 -22.95 12.47 26.54
CA GLN A 478 -24.36 12.40 26.09
C GLN A 478 -25.23 13.54 26.64
N SER A 479 -25.05 13.92 27.91
CA SER A 479 -25.76 15.05 28.54
C SER A 479 -25.40 16.42 27.96
N ASN A 480 -24.27 16.52 27.25
CA ASN A 480 -23.74 17.76 26.70
C ASN A 480 -23.89 17.82 25.17
N MET A 481 -24.45 16.78 24.53
CA MET A 481 -24.60 16.71 23.07
C MET A 481 -25.47 17.82 22.49
N GLN A 482 -26.31 18.47 23.29
CA GLN A 482 -27.06 19.67 22.87
C GLN A 482 -26.16 20.86 22.51
N PHE A 483 -24.91 20.88 22.99
CA PHE A 483 -23.91 21.91 22.67
C PHE A 483 -22.96 21.46 21.55
N VAL A 484 -22.99 20.20 21.15
CA VAL A 484 -22.19 19.67 20.05
C VAL A 484 -22.95 19.89 18.76
N ASN A 485 -22.45 20.83 17.98
CA ASN A 485 -23.04 21.31 16.74
C ASN A 485 -22.79 20.32 15.59
N ALA A 486 -21.56 19.82 15.49
CA ALA A 486 -21.15 18.81 14.52
C ALA A 486 -20.11 17.87 15.13
N LEU A 487 -20.05 16.66 14.59
CA LEU A 487 -19.15 15.60 15.03
C LEU A 487 -18.73 14.79 13.81
N THR A 488 -17.43 14.49 13.73
CA THR A 488 -16.84 13.60 12.71
C THR A 488 -15.60 12.93 13.29
N ASP A 489 -14.96 12.03 12.55
CA ASP A 489 -13.69 11.43 12.92
C ASP A 489 -12.59 11.69 11.89
N ILE A 490 -11.34 11.79 12.37
CA ILE A 490 -10.21 12.14 11.51
C ILE A 490 -9.55 10.87 10.97
N THR A 491 -9.75 10.61 9.69
CA THR A 491 -9.20 9.42 9.00
C THR A 491 -8.31 9.79 7.79
N GLY A 492 -8.51 9.14 6.64
CA GLY A 492 -7.56 9.13 5.51
C GLY A 492 -7.30 10.49 4.86
N PHE A 493 -8.19 11.46 5.02
CA PHE A 493 -8.03 12.83 4.49
C PHE A 493 -7.22 13.75 5.40
N GLY A 494 -6.76 13.24 6.55
CA GLY A 494 -6.05 14.02 7.55
C GLY A 494 -6.93 15.11 8.17
N LEU A 495 -6.36 15.89 9.08
CA LEU A 495 -7.10 16.97 9.76
C LEU A 495 -7.56 18.03 8.76
N VAL A 496 -6.73 18.38 7.78
CA VAL A 496 -7.06 19.40 6.77
C VAL A 496 -8.31 19.05 5.96
N GLY A 497 -8.45 17.80 5.53
CA GLY A 497 -9.55 17.38 4.67
C GLY A 497 -10.86 17.28 5.44
N HIS A 498 -10.82 16.61 6.59
CA HIS A 498 -11.98 16.45 7.47
C HIS A 498 -12.48 17.79 8.02
N LEU A 499 -11.57 18.68 8.41
CA LEU A 499 -11.95 20.03 8.85
C LEU A 499 -12.57 20.85 7.70
N ALA A 500 -12.04 20.75 6.47
CA ALA A 500 -12.62 21.45 5.32
C ALA A 500 -14.03 20.95 4.98
N GLU A 501 -14.32 19.65 5.16
CA GLU A 501 -15.67 19.11 5.04
C GLU A 501 -16.59 19.63 6.13
N MET A 502 -16.11 19.57 7.37
CA MET A 502 -16.88 19.98 8.54
C MET A 502 -17.26 21.46 8.53
N LEU A 503 -16.40 22.32 8.00
CA LEU A 503 -16.63 23.77 7.95
C LEU A 503 -17.69 24.19 6.93
N GLY A 504 -17.82 23.49 5.80
CA GLY A 504 -18.71 23.89 4.71
C GLY A 504 -18.39 25.28 4.16
N GLU A 505 -19.14 26.31 4.61
CA GLU A 505 -18.96 27.72 4.24
C GLU A 505 -18.25 28.57 5.31
N LEU A 506 -17.94 27.98 6.47
CA LEU A 506 -17.29 28.65 7.59
C LEU A 506 -15.76 28.61 7.46
N SER A 507 -15.07 29.29 8.37
CA SER A 507 -13.62 29.33 8.47
C SER A 507 -13.14 28.90 9.84
N ALA A 508 -11.90 28.43 9.95
CA ALA A 508 -11.32 27.98 11.22
C ALA A 508 -9.95 28.59 11.48
N GLU A 509 -9.70 28.87 12.76
CA GLU A 509 -8.36 29.07 13.31
C GLU A 509 -7.97 27.81 14.12
N VAL A 510 -6.87 27.18 13.74
CA VAL A 510 -6.30 26.00 14.40
C VAL A 510 -4.97 26.35 15.03
N TYR A 511 -4.78 26.01 16.30
CA TYR A 511 -3.59 26.32 17.09
C TYR A 511 -2.64 25.13 17.08
N PHE A 512 -1.54 25.24 16.34
CA PHE A 512 -0.65 24.13 16.07
C PHE A 512 -0.05 23.52 17.35
N LYS A 513 0.32 24.35 18.34
CA LYS A 513 0.90 23.87 19.60
C LYS A 513 -0.12 23.24 20.54
N SER A 514 -1.42 23.37 20.24
CA SER A 514 -2.50 22.67 20.93
C SER A 514 -2.86 21.34 20.28
N LEU A 515 -2.30 21.02 19.11
CA LEU A 515 -2.56 19.73 18.47
C LEU A 515 -1.89 18.61 19.28
N PRO A 516 -2.63 17.58 19.73
CA PRO A 516 -2.03 16.38 20.30
C PRO A 516 -1.28 15.64 19.20
N LEU A 517 0.02 15.45 19.38
CA LEU A 517 0.92 14.77 18.44
C LEU A 517 1.47 13.50 19.08
N ILE A 518 1.77 12.49 18.25
CA ILE A 518 2.49 11.30 18.71
C ILE A 518 3.87 11.74 19.26
N PRO A 519 4.24 11.35 20.49
CA PRO A 519 5.55 11.72 21.05
C PRO A 519 6.72 11.22 20.18
N GLY A 520 7.69 12.09 19.91
CA GLY A 520 8.85 11.79 19.05
C GLY A 520 8.59 11.91 17.54
N ILE A 521 7.38 12.30 17.12
CA ILE A 521 7.05 12.41 15.69
C ILE A 521 7.85 13.50 14.97
N LYS A 522 8.23 14.55 15.71
CA LYS A 522 9.08 15.63 15.17
C LYS A 522 10.48 15.13 14.87
N ASP A 523 11.06 14.32 15.75
CA ASP A 523 12.38 13.72 15.53
C ASP A 523 12.34 12.77 14.33
N LEU A 524 11.30 11.94 14.22
CA LEU A 524 11.08 11.09 13.04
C LEU A 524 11.00 11.92 11.75
N TYR A 525 10.32 13.07 11.79
CA TYR A 525 10.26 13.98 10.65
C TYR A 525 11.62 14.61 10.33
N ASP A 526 12.36 15.05 11.33
CA ASP A 526 13.65 15.71 11.11
C ASP A 526 14.70 14.74 10.56
N ASP A 527 14.71 13.50 11.06
CA ASP A 527 15.68 12.47 10.68
C ASP A 527 15.43 11.94 9.26
N PHE A 528 14.16 11.86 8.82
CA PHE A 528 13.79 11.18 7.57
C PHE A 528 13.04 12.06 6.57
N ASN A 529 12.59 13.25 6.96
CA ASN A 529 11.91 14.26 6.15
C ASN A 529 10.84 13.66 5.20
N SER A 530 10.96 13.91 3.89
CA SER A 530 10.02 13.44 2.88
C SER A 530 9.91 11.92 2.76
N GLN A 531 10.80 11.14 3.41
CA GLN A 531 10.69 9.69 3.40
C GLN A 531 9.51 9.20 4.27
N VAL A 532 9.21 9.87 5.38
CA VAL A 532 8.11 9.44 6.27
C VAL A 532 6.81 10.17 6.00
N VAL A 533 6.87 11.30 5.27
CA VAL A 533 5.67 12.04 4.87
C VAL A 533 4.91 11.28 3.79
N ASN A 534 3.65 10.99 4.07
CA ASN A 534 2.75 10.38 3.11
C ASN A 534 1.69 11.40 2.68
N ASN A 535 1.64 11.68 1.37
CA ASN A 535 0.52 12.30 0.65
C ASN A 535 0.31 13.84 0.80
N PHE A 536 0.58 14.58 -0.28
CA PHE A 536 0.25 16.01 -0.44
C PHE A 536 -1.21 16.26 -0.90
N ASN A 537 -1.93 15.22 -1.35
CA ASN A 537 -3.25 15.38 -1.98
C ASN A 537 -4.33 15.87 -0.99
N ASN A 538 -4.16 15.65 0.31
CA ASN A 538 -5.10 16.11 1.33
C ASN A 538 -5.15 17.65 1.39
N PHE A 539 -4.02 18.30 1.14
CA PHE A 539 -3.97 19.76 1.00
C PHE A 539 -4.75 20.23 -0.24
N GLU A 540 -4.53 19.57 -1.38
CA GLU A 540 -5.26 19.85 -2.63
C GLU A 540 -6.77 19.63 -2.49
N TYR A 541 -7.17 18.65 -1.69
CA TYR A 541 -8.57 18.35 -1.44
C TYR A 541 -9.30 19.53 -0.78
N ALA A 542 -8.68 20.15 0.23
CA ALA A 542 -9.23 21.32 0.90
C ALA A 542 -9.23 22.56 -0.02
N THR A 543 -8.16 22.77 -0.79
CA THR A 543 -8.10 23.93 -1.71
C THR A 543 -9.11 23.82 -2.86
N GLN A 544 -9.37 22.61 -3.37
CA GLN A 544 -10.42 22.38 -4.38
C GLN A 544 -11.84 22.64 -3.86
N ARG A 545 -12.06 22.55 -2.54
CA ARG A 545 -13.31 22.99 -1.87
C ARG A 545 -13.40 24.51 -1.68
N GLY A 546 -12.40 25.25 -2.17
CA GLY A 546 -12.36 26.71 -2.11
C GLY A 546 -11.74 27.27 -0.83
N PHE A 547 -11.11 26.44 0.01
CA PHE A 547 -10.45 26.91 1.22
C PHE A 547 -9.06 27.47 0.94
N GLY A 548 -8.82 28.70 1.40
CA GLY A 548 -7.47 29.24 1.58
C GLY A 548 -6.83 28.64 2.82
N VAL A 549 -5.99 27.62 2.66
CA VAL A 549 -5.29 26.97 3.78
C VAL A 549 -3.96 27.67 4.04
N GLN A 550 -3.85 28.35 5.18
CA GLN A 550 -2.65 29.05 5.63
C GLN A 550 -1.95 28.22 6.69
N VAL A 551 -0.91 27.48 6.30
CA VAL A 551 -0.10 26.64 7.20
C VAL A 551 1.37 26.77 6.84
N LYS A 552 2.26 26.77 7.84
CA LYS A 552 3.70 26.83 7.61
C LYS A 552 4.19 25.58 6.88
N GLU A 553 4.99 25.78 5.84
CA GLU A 553 5.64 24.67 5.12
C GLU A 553 6.52 23.81 6.04
N GLY A 554 6.76 22.56 5.63
CA GLY A 554 7.51 21.57 6.40
C GLY A 554 6.65 20.81 7.40
N PHE A 555 7.13 20.64 8.63
CA PHE A 555 6.51 19.76 9.64
C PHE A 555 5.03 20.09 9.92
N GLN A 556 4.65 21.38 9.99
CA GLN A 556 3.26 21.73 10.30
C GLN A 556 2.32 21.26 9.19
N LYS A 557 2.65 21.57 7.93
CA LYS A 557 1.89 21.09 6.78
C LYS A 557 1.86 19.57 6.67
N ALA A 558 2.98 18.91 6.96
CA ALA A 558 3.07 17.45 6.96
C ALA A 558 2.10 16.82 7.97
N ILE A 559 2.09 17.28 9.22
CA ILE A 559 1.16 16.81 10.26
C ILE A 559 -0.30 17.12 9.87
N PHE A 560 -0.56 18.33 9.38
CA PHE A 560 -1.92 18.75 9.04
C PHE A 560 -2.53 17.95 7.89
N CYS A 561 -1.68 17.44 6.99
CA CYS A 561 -2.06 16.62 5.85
C CYS A 561 -1.92 15.11 6.07
N ASP A 562 -1.32 14.67 7.19
CA ASP A 562 -0.97 13.27 7.44
C ASP A 562 -2.24 12.38 7.41
N PRO A 563 -2.31 11.38 6.49
CA PRO A 563 -3.45 10.47 6.43
C PRO A 563 -3.51 9.65 7.71
N THR A 564 -4.60 9.80 8.46
CA THR A 564 -4.78 9.16 9.75
C THR A 564 -5.57 7.87 9.56
N THR A 565 -5.12 6.75 10.15
CA THR A 565 -5.94 5.52 10.23
C THR A 565 -6.50 5.42 11.64
N SER A 566 -7.80 5.17 11.80
CA SER A 566 -8.44 5.07 13.11
C SER A 566 -8.14 6.26 14.04
N GLY A 567 -8.29 7.48 13.54
CA GLY A 567 -8.03 8.69 14.32
C GLY A 567 -9.10 8.99 15.34
N GLY A 568 -9.04 10.19 15.90
CA GLY A 568 -9.95 10.63 16.96
C GLY A 568 -11.17 11.33 16.40
N LEU A 569 -12.15 11.54 17.27
CA LEU A 569 -13.29 12.40 17.00
C LEU A 569 -12.84 13.87 16.99
N LEU A 570 -13.48 14.64 16.10
CA LEU A 570 -13.42 16.09 16.03
C LEU A 570 -14.80 16.65 16.37
N PHE A 571 -14.91 17.31 17.52
CA PHE A 571 -16.14 17.96 17.97
C PHE A 571 -16.11 19.44 17.59
N ALA A 572 -17.25 19.95 17.10
CA ALA A 572 -17.54 21.38 17.08
C ALA A 572 -18.55 21.71 18.18
N VAL A 573 -18.12 22.49 19.18
CA VAL A 573 -18.89 22.77 20.41
C VAL A 573 -19.19 24.25 20.55
N ASP A 574 -20.46 24.58 20.75
CA ASP A 574 -20.89 25.95 20.97
C ASP A 574 -20.69 26.38 22.44
N GLY A 575 -19.95 27.48 22.62
CA GLY A 575 -19.62 28.07 23.92
C GLY A 575 -18.38 27.47 24.59
N ILE A 576 -17.48 28.34 25.08
CA ILE A 576 -16.17 27.93 25.62
C ILE A 576 -16.26 27.09 26.89
N GLU A 577 -17.20 27.40 27.79
CA GLU A 577 -17.40 26.63 29.03
C GLU A 577 -17.87 25.20 28.74
N ASN A 578 -18.75 25.03 27.74
CA ASN A 578 -19.19 23.73 27.26
C ASN A 578 -18.02 23.00 26.60
N ALA A 579 -17.22 23.71 25.78
CA ALA A 579 -16.06 23.13 25.13
C ALA A 579 -15.04 22.61 26.16
N HIS A 580 -14.74 23.36 27.23
CA HIS A 580 -13.87 22.89 28.31
C HIS A 580 -14.43 21.66 29.02
N THR A 581 -15.74 21.68 29.34
CA THR A 581 -16.42 20.56 30.00
C THR A 581 -16.33 19.28 29.15
N ILE A 582 -16.66 19.38 27.86
CA ILE A 582 -16.58 18.26 26.93
C ILE A 582 -15.13 17.81 26.74
N CYS A 583 -14.20 18.76 26.56
CA CYS A 583 -12.78 18.47 26.37
C CYS A 583 -12.20 17.65 27.53
N GLN A 584 -12.53 18.02 28.78
CA GLN A 584 -12.11 17.26 29.96
C GLN A 584 -12.76 15.87 30.00
N ALA A 585 -14.06 15.76 29.74
CA ALA A 585 -14.78 14.49 29.80
C ALA A 585 -14.29 13.46 28.77
N VAL A 586 -13.94 13.92 27.56
CA VAL A 586 -13.42 13.06 26.49
C VAL A 586 -11.89 12.90 26.52
N ASN A 587 -11.21 13.54 27.48
CA ASN A 587 -9.75 13.63 27.55
C ASN A 587 -9.13 14.13 26.22
N GLY A 588 -9.80 15.11 25.61
CA GLY A 588 -9.41 15.69 24.33
C GLY A 588 -8.49 16.89 24.46
N SER A 589 -8.22 17.53 23.33
CA SER A 589 -7.48 18.77 23.23
C SER A 589 -8.33 19.82 22.53
N LEU A 590 -8.41 21.02 23.11
CA LEU A 590 -9.04 22.18 22.48
C LEU A 590 -8.06 22.77 21.44
N ILE A 591 -8.35 22.55 20.16
CA ILE A 591 -7.39 22.81 19.08
C ILE A 591 -7.66 24.10 18.31
N GLY A 592 -8.84 24.70 18.46
CA GLY A 592 -9.21 25.83 17.60
C GLY A 592 -10.61 26.34 17.79
N ARG A 593 -10.97 27.27 16.90
CA ARG A 593 -12.29 27.90 16.85
C ARG A 593 -12.75 28.09 15.42
N VAL A 594 -14.05 28.16 15.25
CA VAL A 594 -14.73 28.38 13.97
C VAL A 594 -15.37 29.76 13.98
N TYR A 595 -15.33 30.43 12.83
CA TYR A 595 -15.86 31.77 12.66
C TYR A 595 -16.42 31.97 11.26
N GLN A 596 -17.30 32.97 11.12
CA GLN A 596 -17.79 33.39 9.81
C GLN A 596 -16.80 34.37 9.17
N GLY A 597 -16.01 33.86 8.22
CA GLY A 597 -15.06 34.67 7.45
C GLY A 597 -15.69 35.34 6.22
N LYS A 598 -15.00 36.34 5.65
CA LYS A 598 -15.33 36.89 4.33
C LYS A 598 -15.00 35.93 3.18
N LYS A 599 -14.10 34.97 3.45
CA LYS A 599 -13.65 33.89 2.57
C LYS A 599 -13.55 32.62 3.41
N LYS A 600 -13.65 31.46 2.75
CA LYS A 600 -13.37 30.16 3.36
C LYS A 600 -11.87 30.01 3.60
N GLU A 601 -11.49 29.93 4.86
CA GLU A 601 -10.08 29.88 5.25
C GLU A 601 -9.86 28.90 6.40
N ILE A 602 -8.74 28.20 6.36
CA ILE A 602 -8.23 27.41 7.47
C ILE A 602 -6.87 28.00 7.82
N ILE A 603 -6.79 28.68 8.96
CA ILE A 603 -5.59 29.39 9.40
C ILE A 603 -4.95 28.58 10.52
N VAL A 604 -3.71 28.14 10.30
CA VAL A 604 -2.92 27.45 11.32
C VAL A 604 -1.99 28.45 12.00
N VAL A 605 -2.19 28.65 13.30
CA VAL A 605 -1.44 29.60 14.15
C VAL A 605 -0.40 28.83 14.96
N ASP A 606 0.86 29.26 14.95
CA ASP A 606 1.96 28.61 15.70
C ASP A 606 1.99 28.98 17.20
N GLU A 607 0.82 28.93 17.84
CA GLU A 607 0.57 29.30 19.23
C GLU A 607 -0.16 28.17 19.96
N VAL A 608 -0.20 28.25 21.29
CA VAL A 608 -1.12 27.46 22.12
C VAL A 608 -2.46 28.19 22.14
N PHE A 609 -3.56 27.45 22.05
CA PHE A 609 -4.90 28.02 22.20
C PHE A 609 -5.01 28.79 23.52
N ARG A 610 -5.47 30.05 23.43
CA ARG A 610 -5.79 30.92 24.56
C ARG A 610 -7.12 31.61 24.28
N GLU A 611 -7.89 31.84 25.34
CA GLU A 611 -9.21 32.46 25.21
C GLU A 611 -9.10 33.89 24.67
N HIS A 612 -10.12 34.34 23.93
CA HIS A 612 -10.07 35.64 23.26
C HIS A 612 -9.91 36.82 24.26
N LYS A 613 -10.48 36.70 25.46
CA LYS A 613 -10.32 37.68 26.56
C LYS A 613 -8.86 37.79 27.03
N GLU A 614 -8.13 36.69 27.09
CA GLU A 614 -6.71 36.70 27.47
C GLU A 614 -5.83 37.25 26.36
N ARG A 615 -6.20 37.03 25.10
CA ARG A 615 -5.51 37.58 23.93
C ARG A 615 -5.59 39.10 23.86
N VAL A 616 -6.77 39.68 24.12
CA VAL A 616 -6.96 41.14 24.20
C VAL A 616 -6.22 41.72 25.41
N ALA A 617 -6.25 41.05 26.56
CA ALA A 617 -5.50 41.48 27.74
C ALA A 617 -3.97 41.40 27.57
N GLY A 618 -3.47 40.47 26.77
CA GLY A 618 -2.05 40.36 26.38
C GLY A 618 -1.64 41.46 25.39
N PHE A 619 -2.49 41.78 24.42
CA PHE A 619 -2.25 42.84 23.43
C PHE A 619 -2.22 44.26 24.02
N PHE A 620 -2.82 44.47 25.20
CA PHE A 620 -2.74 45.73 25.95
C PHE A 620 -1.63 45.76 27.00
N LYS A 621 -0.81 44.70 27.09
CA LYS A 621 0.34 44.59 28.01
C LYS A 621 1.70 44.66 27.32
N GLU A 622 1.76 44.58 25.99
CA GLU A 622 2.91 44.94 25.16
C GLU A 622 2.70 46.32 24.55
#